data_AF-A0A5R8YZM4-F1
#
_entry.id   AF-A0A5R8YZM4-F1
#
_cell.length_a   1.000
_cell.length_b   1.000
_cell.length_c   1.000
_cell.angle_alpha   90.00
_cell.angle_beta   90.00
_cell.angle_gamma   90.00
#
_symmetry.space_group_name_H-M   'P 1'
#
loop_
_entity.id
_entity.type
_entity.pdbx_description
1 polymer ?
#
loop_
_entity_poly.entity_id
_entity_poly.type
_entity_poly.pdbx_seq_one_letter_code
_entity_poly.pdbx_strand_id
1 'polypeptide(L)'
;MTRLLSSGGADMSATAARPGRGSRWVRRLVTAAIAIGLAGALAQPAGANASPPAGTYPVRGVDVTEYQHPNGAAVNWSQIRQSGITFATLKVTRGTNKTNSYFRGDLAASLAQGIATAPYHYLTGTSSNAAAQADFFIDTARAAGYTGHRPGELPPILDLEWTDDGTSSCPPYTTVSFARTWLDKVEAAFGVKPWIYTARGFMTGCMGSTTALSSYGLQVADYTSGHTTPAVPPGWSTWIMWQYADTGNVPGVPTTNVTLNVFNGTQAQLDALARPGSPASPQYQTLGDFDGDGRKDIAGVAGGDLWIHRNTSTPGDFSTAGVFVSSGWRTVSKFMAGDFDGDGKDDIIGFNGGDELMIWRSTSTATAFSFAPYKSLGTGWGVFTQLLPLADYDGDGKKDIAGVAGGDLWIHRNTSTPGDFSTAGVFVSSGWRTVSKFMAGDFDGDGKDDIIGFNGGDELMIWRSTSTATAFSFAPYKSLGTGWGVFTQLLPLADYDGDGKKDIAGVAGSDLWIHRNTSTPGNFSTAGVFVSTGWRTVSKFLGADFDKDGKSDIIGFNGGDELLIWRSTSTATAFGFAPYKSLGTGWSIFGNKLLTSAPTD
;
A
#
# COMPACT_ATOMS: atom_id res chain seq x y z
N MET A 1 37.56 -34.74 -45.37
CA MET A 1 37.59 -35.11 -46.81
C MET A 1 36.63 -34.16 -47.50
N THR A 2 37.04 -33.17 -48.29
CA THR A 2 37.78 -33.24 -49.57
C THR A 2 36.90 -33.87 -50.66
N ARG A 3 36.57 -33.31 -51.83
CA ARG A 3 36.66 -32.00 -52.56
C ARG A 3 36.15 -32.32 -54.00
N LEU A 4 36.12 -31.36 -54.94
CA LEU A 4 35.95 -31.55 -56.42
C LEU A 4 34.49 -31.86 -56.84
N LEU A 5 33.94 -31.49 -58.01
CA LEU A 5 34.28 -30.68 -59.22
C LEU A 5 32.91 -30.22 -59.83
N SER A 6 32.71 -29.42 -60.90
CA SER A 6 33.50 -28.66 -61.90
C SER A 6 32.59 -27.52 -62.44
N SER A 7 32.93 -26.23 -62.36
CA SER A 7 33.64 -25.44 -63.39
C SER A 7 33.16 -25.59 -64.85
N GLY A 8 32.62 -24.50 -65.43
CA GLY A 8 32.38 -24.31 -66.87
C GLY A 8 32.03 -22.83 -67.15
N GLY A 9 32.45 -22.26 -68.28
CA GLY A 9 32.25 -20.84 -68.60
C GLY A 9 32.84 -20.42 -69.95
N ALA A 10 32.91 -19.09 -70.19
CA ALA A 10 33.17 -18.41 -71.47
C ALA A 10 31.94 -18.41 -72.44
N ASP A 11 31.75 -17.45 -73.34
CA ASP A 11 32.64 -16.32 -73.70
C ASP A 11 31.93 -14.99 -74.09
N MET A 12 32.74 -13.96 -74.36
CA MET A 12 32.44 -12.53 -74.49
C MET A 12 31.75 -12.05 -75.79
N SER A 13 31.21 -10.82 -75.76
CA SER A 13 31.61 -9.76 -76.73
C SER A 13 31.47 -8.36 -76.12
N ALA A 14 32.17 -7.33 -76.64
CA ALA A 14 32.19 -5.97 -76.07
C ALA A 14 32.64 -4.85 -77.04
N THR A 15 32.11 -3.64 -76.85
CA THR A 15 32.56 -2.36 -77.44
C THR A 15 32.25 -1.22 -76.44
N ALA A 16 33.22 -0.50 -75.87
CA ALA A 16 33.96 0.67 -76.40
C ALA A 16 33.18 2.01 -76.28
N ALA A 17 33.73 3.18 -75.88
CA ALA A 17 35.12 3.59 -75.61
C ALA A 17 35.28 4.65 -74.47
N ARG A 18 36.49 5.22 -74.32
CA ARG A 18 37.00 6.19 -73.29
C ARG A 18 37.07 7.63 -73.86
N PRO A 19 37.32 8.76 -73.12
CA PRO A 19 38.18 8.99 -71.92
C PRO A 19 37.57 9.93 -70.83
N GLY A 20 38.23 10.40 -69.75
CA GLY A 20 39.56 10.10 -69.15
C GLY A 20 39.91 11.01 -67.94
N ARG A 21 40.89 10.58 -67.13
CA ARG A 21 41.63 11.27 -66.01
C ARG A 21 40.91 12.37 -65.18
N GLY A 22 40.71 12.12 -63.88
CA GLY A 22 40.37 13.16 -62.89
C GLY A 22 40.28 12.67 -61.45
N SER A 23 41.42 12.49 -60.75
CA SER A 23 41.45 12.02 -59.36
C SER A 23 41.30 13.16 -58.35
N ARG A 24 40.18 13.22 -57.62
CA ARG A 24 40.03 13.95 -56.34
C ARG A 24 38.98 13.28 -55.45
N TRP A 25 39.18 13.36 -54.14
CA TRP A 25 38.39 12.65 -53.15
C TRP A 25 36.98 13.24 -53.01
N VAL A 26 35.94 12.41 -53.15
CA VAL A 26 34.57 12.72 -52.71
C VAL A 26 34.05 11.52 -51.92
N ARG A 27 33.66 11.75 -50.66
CA ARG A 27 33.02 10.72 -49.83
C ARG A 27 31.67 10.37 -50.45
N ARG A 28 31.48 9.13 -50.90
CA ARG A 28 30.13 8.63 -51.20
C ARG A 28 29.37 8.48 -49.87
N LEU A 29 28.35 9.31 -49.67
CA LEU A 29 27.31 9.01 -48.71
C LEU A 29 26.59 7.74 -49.18
N VAL A 30 26.93 6.61 -48.55
CA VAL A 30 26.04 5.45 -48.54
C VAL A 30 24.94 5.80 -47.56
N THR A 31 23.77 6.16 -48.07
CA THR A 31 22.58 6.37 -47.24
C THR A 31 22.15 5.02 -46.69
N ALA A 32 22.73 4.64 -45.55
CA ALA A 32 22.26 3.51 -44.77
C ALA A 32 20.83 3.83 -44.33
N ALA A 33 19.86 3.11 -44.88
CA ALA A 33 18.49 3.14 -44.39
C ALA A 33 18.49 2.50 -43.00
N ILE A 34 18.64 3.33 -41.96
CA ILE A 34 18.44 2.92 -40.58
C ILE A 34 16.99 2.47 -40.47
N ALA A 35 16.78 1.19 -40.16
CA ALA A 35 15.45 0.68 -39.87
C ALA A 35 14.93 1.38 -38.61
N ILE A 36 13.97 2.30 -38.79
CA ILE A 36 13.31 2.99 -37.68
C ILE A 36 12.39 1.95 -37.01
N GLY A 37 12.94 1.26 -36.01
CA GLY A 37 12.18 0.39 -35.12
C GLY A 37 11.28 1.23 -34.22
N LEU A 38 10.11 1.56 -34.73
CA LEU A 38 9.01 2.09 -33.92
C LEU A 38 8.62 1.04 -32.86
N ALA A 39 8.86 1.35 -31.59
CA ALA A 39 7.88 0.97 -30.58
C ALA A 39 6.54 1.63 -30.96
N GLY A 40 5.40 1.03 -30.57
CA GLY A 40 4.08 1.14 -31.22
C GLY A 40 3.36 2.50 -31.28
N ALA A 41 4.07 3.63 -31.35
CA ALA A 41 3.51 4.92 -31.72
C ALA A 41 2.76 4.82 -33.06
N LEU A 42 1.53 5.33 -33.07
CA LEU A 42 0.69 5.39 -34.27
C LEU A 42 1.40 6.15 -35.39
N ALA A 43 1.06 5.83 -36.64
CA ALA A 43 1.36 6.68 -37.79
C ALA A 43 0.44 7.94 -37.83
N GLN A 44 0.37 8.66 -36.71
CA GLN A 44 -0.11 10.04 -36.62
C GLN A 44 1.06 11.00 -36.91
N PRO A 45 0.79 12.24 -37.37
CA PRO A 45 1.86 13.19 -37.69
C PRO A 45 2.68 13.56 -36.46
N ALA A 46 4.01 13.50 -36.58
CA ALA A 46 4.93 13.86 -35.51
C ALA A 46 4.66 15.28 -34.99
N GLY A 47 4.47 15.41 -33.66
CA GLY A 47 4.13 16.66 -32.99
C GLY A 47 2.69 16.76 -32.48
N ALA A 48 1.85 15.73 -32.70
CA ALA A 48 0.55 15.61 -32.04
C ALA A 48 0.70 15.16 -30.58
N ASN A 49 1.09 16.11 -29.70
CA ASN A 49 1.10 15.93 -28.25
C ASN A 49 -0.12 16.61 -27.61
N ALA A 50 -0.65 16.01 -26.54
CA ALA A 50 -1.70 16.63 -25.72
C ALA A 50 -1.10 17.69 -24.77
N SER A 51 -1.96 18.49 -24.12
CA SER A 51 -1.53 19.67 -23.37
C SER A 51 -2.14 19.74 -21.95
N PRO A 52 -1.76 18.83 -21.03
CA PRO A 52 -2.19 18.86 -19.64
C PRO A 52 -1.81 20.18 -18.93
N PRO A 53 -2.79 21.03 -18.54
CA PRO A 53 -2.51 22.33 -17.95
C PRO A 53 -1.69 22.22 -16.66
N ALA A 54 -0.61 22.99 -16.54
CA ALA A 54 0.34 22.88 -15.43
C ALA A 54 -0.30 23.16 -14.05
N GLY A 55 -1.29 24.08 -13.99
CA GLY A 55 -2.03 24.37 -12.76
C GLY A 55 -3.07 23.31 -12.38
N THR A 56 -3.48 22.44 -13.31
CA THR A 56 -4.40 21.31 -13.05
C THR A 56 -3.62 20.04 -12.70
N TYR A 57 -2.48 19.83 -13.36
CA TYR A 57 -1.62 18.66 -13.18
C TYR A 57 -0.18 19.09 -12.82
N PRO A 58 0.08 19.40 -11.53
CA PRO A 58 1.39 19.85 -11.07
C PRO A 58 2.39 18.69 -10.90
N VAL A 59 1.90 17.46 -10.71
CA VAL A 59 2.72 16.26 -10.52
C VAL A 59 3.08 15.65 -11.88
N ARG A 60 4.38 15.50 -12.14
CA ARG A 60 4.95 15.16 -13.46
C ARG A 60 5.82 13.90 -13.39
N GLY A 61 5.77 13.11 -14.46
CA GLY A 61 6.47 11.84 -14.56
C GLY A 61 7.01 11.54 -15.96
N VAL A 62 7.84 10.49 -16.02
CA VAL A 62 8.39 9.92 -17.25
C VAL A 62 8.13 8.41 -17.27
N ASP A 63 8.29 7.76 -18.41
CA ASP A 63 8.54 6.33 -18.44
C ASP A 63 9.81 5.98 -19.22
N VAL A 64 10.50 4.93 -18.76
CA VAL A 64 11.90 4.66 -19.12
C VAL A 64 12.10 3.17 -19.40
N THR A 65 12.83 2.92 -20.49
CA THR A 65 13.09 1.61 -21.07
C THR A 65 14.57 1.47 -21.42
N GLU A 66 14.97 0.32 -21.96
CA GLU A 66 16.29 0.13 -22.55
C GLU A 66 16.64 1.13 -23.67
N TYR A 67 15.65 1.78 -24.31
CA TYR A 67 15.87 2.74 -25.39
C TYR A 67 16.35 4.12 -24.92
N GLN A 68 16.08 4.49 -23.67
CA GLN A 68 16.59 5.72 -23.05
C GLN A 68 18.05 5.61 -22.59
N HIS A 69 18.70 4.45 -22.75
CA HIS A 69 20.13 4.23 -22.51
C HIS A 69 20.92 4.03 -23.84
N PRO A 70 20.96 5.02 -24.75
CA PRO A 70 21.54 4.88 -26.09
C PRO A 70 23.04 4.57 -26.00
N ASN A 71 23.47 3.49 -26.64
CA ASN A 71 24.85 2.95 -26.55
C ASN A 71 25.31 2.65 -25.11
N GLY A 72 24.39 2.46 -24.16
CA GLY A 72 24.69 2.28 -22.73
C GLY A 72 24.95 3.58 -21.96
N ALA A 73 24.59 4.75 -22.51
CA ALA A 73 24.64 6.00 -21.76
C ALA A 73 23.62 5.99 -20.60
N ALA A 74 24.09 6.23 -19.38
CA ALA A 74 23.25 6.14 -18.18
C ALA A 74 22.26 7.31 -18.05
N VAL A 75 21.04 6.98 -17.58
CA VAL A 75 20.02 7.96 -17.18
C VAL A 75 20.39 8.63 -15.84
N ASN A 76 20.45 9.96 -15.82
CA ASN A 76 20.78 10.75 -14.63
C ASN A 76 19.52 11.11 -13.82
N TRP A 77 19.11 10.17 -12.97
CA TRP A 77 17.94 10.29 -12.10
C TRP A 77 17.96 11.50 -11.15
N SER A 78 19.14 12.02 -10.78
CA SER A 78 19.23 13.22 -9.94
C SER A 78 18.85 14.48 -10.71
N GLN A 79 19.32 14.59 -11.96
CA GLN A 79 18.96 15.70 -12.84
C GLN A 79 17.47 15.65 -13.26
N ILE A 80 16.92 14.43 -13.42
CA ILE A 80 15.47 14.22 -13.63
C ILE A 80 14.68 14.73 -12.42
N ARG A 81 15.08 14.41 -11.18
CA ARG A 81 14.42 14.96 -9.99
C ARG A 81 14.50 16.48 -9.94
N GLN A 82 15.66 17.04 -10.27
CA GLN A 82 15.90 18.49 -10.31
C GLN A 82 15.06 19.20 -11.39
N SER A 83 14.64 18.51 -12.47
CA SER A 83 13.73 19.07 -13.47
C SER A 83 12.24 19.03 -13.06
N GLY A 84 11.93 18.63 -11.82
CA GLY A 84 10.55 18.59 -11.30
C GLY A 84 9.80 17.29 -11.57
N ILE A 85 10.47 16.24 -12.05
CA ILE A 85 9.89 14.90 -12.18
C ILE A 85 9.83 14.24 -10.80
N THR A 86 8.65 13.74 -10.41
CA THR A 86 8.41 13.14 -9.10
C THR A 86 7.90 11.71 -9.13
N PHE A 87 7.52 11.19 -10.31
CA PHE A 87 7.31 9.75 -10.53
C PHE A 87 7.93 9.24 -11.83
N ALA A 88 8.09 7.93 -11.92
CA ALA A 88 8.49 7.22 -13.13
C ALA A 88 7.78 5.86 -13.25
N THR A 89 7.57 5.37 -14.48
CA THR A 89 7.31 3.94 -14.71
C THR A 89 8.47 3.32 -15.49
N LEU A 90 8.87 2.11 -15.11
CA LEU A 90 10.08 1.47 -15.63
C LEU A 90 9.74 0.09 -16.21
N LYS A 91 10.15 -0.15 -17.45
CA LYS A 91 9.94 -1.44 -18.10
C LYS A 91 10.79 -2.51 -17.41
N VAL A 92 10.18 -3.64 -17.04
CA VAL A 92 10.88 -4.79 -16.46
C VAL A 92 11.04 -5.90 -17.50
N THR A 93 9.92 -6.31 -18.10
CA THR A 93 9.87 -7.44 -19.04
C THR A 93 8.93 -7.18 -20.21
N ARG A 94 9.10 -7.98 -21.25
CA ARG A 94 8.20 -8.11 -22.40
C ARG A 94 8.06 -9.59 -22.78
N GLY A 95 6.84 -10.07 -22.95
CA GLY A 95 6.59 -11.47 -23.29
C GLY A 95 7.13 -12.43 -22.21
N THR A 96 7.63 -13.59 -22.62
CA THR A 96 8.27 -14.58 -21.73
C THR A 96 9.79 -14.63 -21.88
N ASN A 97 10.41 -13.71 -22.64
CA ASN A 97 11.81 -13.85 -23.08
C ASN A 97 12.62 -12.55 -23.25
N LYS A 98 12.07 -11.37 -22.91
CA LYS A 98 12.81 -10.09 -22.94
C LYS A 98 12.79 -9.41 -21.58
N THR A 99 13.96 -9.11 -21.04
CA THR A 99 14.15 -8.27 -19.84
C THR A 99 14.73 -6.92 -20.24
N ASN A 100 14.40 -5.86 -19.51
CA ASN A 100 15.17 -4.61 -19.54
C ASN A 100 16.38 -4.77 -18.61
N SER A 101 17.59 -4.76 -19.17
CA SER A 101 18.84 -4.90 -18.41
C SER A 101 19.10 -3.75 -17.42
N TYR A 102 18.52 -2.57 -17.66
CA TYR A 102 18.75 -1.37 -16.86
C TYR A 102 17.82 -1.27 -15.65
N PHE A 103 16.70 -2.00 -15.62
CA PHE A 103 15.65 -1.87 -14.60
C PHE A 103 16.17 -1.89 -13.16
N ARG A 104 17.10 -2.80 -12.81
CA ARG A 104 17.72 -2.85 -11.47
C ARG A 104 18.42 -1.54 -11.10
N GLY A 105 19.17 -0.97 -12.05
CA GLY A 105 19.92 0.27 -11.84
C GLY A 105 18.97 1.47 -11.76
N ASP A 106 18.03 1.57 -12.70
CA ASP A 106 17.06 2.66 -12.76
C ASP A 106 16.15 2.68 -11.53
N LEU A 107 15.60 1.52 -11.10
CA LEU A 107 14.77 1.40 -9.90
C LEU A 107 15.52 1.87 -8.64
N ALA A 108 16.78 1.45 -8.47
CA ALA A 108 17.59 1.86 -7.33
C ALA A 108 17.91 3.36 -7.37
N ALA A 109 18.21 3.91 -8.56
CA ALA A 109 18.59 5.29 -8.75
C ALA A 109 17.41 6.27 -8.66
N SER A 110 16.22 5.92 -9.19
CA SER A 110 15.01 6.74 -9.10
C SER A 110 14.51 6.85 -7.66
N LEU A 111 14.41 5.72 -6.95
CA LEU A 111 14.00 5.67 -5.54
C LEU A 111 14.99 6.43 -4.64
N ALA A 112 16.29 6.32 -4.90
CA ALA A 112 17.31 7.08 -4.18
C ALA A 112 17.23 8.61 -4.39
N GLN A 113 16.44 9.09 -5.35
CA GLN A 113 16.14 10.51 -5.56
C GLN A 113 14.71 10.88 -5.16
N GLY A 114 13.99 9.99 -4.47
CA GLY A 114 12.61 10.20 -4.03
C GLY A 114 11.60 10.26 -5.18
N ILE A 115 11.91 9.65 -6.33
CA ILE A 115 10.99 9.52 -7.47
C ILE A 115 10.14 8.27 -7.25
N ALA A 116 8.82 8.43 -7.14
CA ALA A 116 7.88 7.34 -6.97
C ALA A 116 7.89 6.43 -8.22
N THR A 117 8.16 5.13 -8.08
CA THR A 117 8.56 4.29 -9.21
C THR A 117 7.69 3.05 -9.35
N ALA A 118 7.05 2.87 -10.52
CA ALA A 118 6.22 1.72 -10.86
C ALA A 118 6.93 0.77 -11.85
N PRO A 119 7.01 -0.55 -11.60
CA PRO A 119 7.49 -1.52 -12.58
C PRO A 119 6.39 -1.91 -13.56
N TYR A 120 6.68 -2.03 -14.86
CA TYR A 120 5.70 -2.49 -15.86
C TYR A 120 6.13 -3.67 -16.73
N HIS A 121 5.13 -4.39 -17.24
CA HIS A 121 5.26 -5.55 -18.12
C HIS A 121 4.52 -5.34 -19.43
N TYR A 122 5.25 -5.34 -20.54
CA TYR A 122 4.68 -5.30 -21.88
C TYR A 122 4.11 -6.68 -22.24
N LEU A 123 2.78 -6.80 -22.24
CA LEU A 123 2.11 -8.02 -22.68
C LEU A 123 2.33 -8.22 -24.18
N THR A 124 2.70 -9.44 -24.59
CA THR A 124 2.76 -9.77 -26.03
C THR A 124 1.85 -10.94 -26.37
N GLY A 125 1.29 -10.94 -27.57
CA GLY A 125 0.60 -12.09 -28.14
C GLY A 125 1.50 -13.23 -28.60
N THR A 126 2.79 -13.24 -28.23
CA THR A 126 3.75 -14.30 -28.60
C THR A 126 3.57 -15.58 -27.78
N SER A 127 2.82 -15.52 -26.68
CA SER A 127 2.51 -16.67 -25.82
C SER A 127 1.07 -16.58 -25.32
N SER A 128 0.30 -17.65 -25.49
CA SER A 128 -1.05 -17.79 -24.94
C SER A 128 -1.08 -18.08 -23.42
N ASN A 129 0.09 -18.27 -22.79
CA ASN A 129 0.20 -18.54 -21.36
C ASN A 129 0.41 -17.25 -20.56
N ALA A 130 -0.67 -16.71 -20.01
CA ALA A 130 -0.68 -15.54 -19.13
C ALA A 130 0.14 -15.74 -17.85
N ALA A 131 0.04 -16.92 -17.23
CA ALA A 131 0.77 -17.23 -16.01
C ALA A 131 2.29 -17.19 -16.23
N ALA A 132 2.78 -17.68 -17.37
CA ALA A 132 4.21 -17.60 -17.71
C ALA A 132 4.70 -16.17 -17.99
N GLN A 133 3.85 -15.28 -18.54
CA GLN A 133 4.19 -13.85 -18.67
C GLN A 133 4.20 -13.14 -17.29
N ALA A 134 3.33 -13.56 -16.36
CA ALA A 134 3.34 -13.08 -14.98
C ALA A 134 4.56 -13.58 -14.18
N ASP A 135 4.86 -14.88 -14.18
CA ASP A 135 6.02 -15.46 -13.49
C ASP A 135 7.32 -14.79 -13.94
N PHE A 136 7.51 -14.63 -15.25
CA PHE A 136 8.69 -13.97 -15.81
C PHE A 136 8.83 -12.50 -15.38
N PHE A 137 7.72 -11.77 -15.25
CA PHE A 137 7.73 -10.43 -14.66
C PHE A 137 8.07 -10.46 -13.16
N ILE A 138 7.39 -11.30 -12.39
CA ILE A 138 7.54 -11.43 -10.93
C ILE A 138 9.00 -11.74 -10.56
N ASP A 139 9.58 -12.76 -11.20
CA ASP A 139 10.96 -13.17 -10.93
C ASP A 139 11.97 -12.10 -11.33
N THR A 140 11.79 -11.44 -12.48
CA THR A 140 12.69 -10.36 -12.92
C THR A 140 12.59 -9.14 -11.99
N ALA A 141 11.39 -8.75 -11.58
CA ALA A 141 11.16 -7.61 -10.69
C ALA A 141 11.72 -7.88 -9.28
N ARG A 142 11.44 -9.05 -8.71
CA ARG A 142 12.00 -9.49 -7.41
C ARG A 142 13.52 -9.59 -7.46
N ALA A 143 14.09 -10.19 -8.52
CA ALA A 143 15.53 -10.30 -8.67
C ALA A 143 16.22 -8.94 -8.73
N ALA A 144 15.58 -7.95 -9.36
CA ALA A 144 16.03 -6.55 -9.40
C ALA A 144 15.84 -5.79 -8.06
N GLY A 145 15.10 -6.36 -7.11
CA GLY A 145 14.91 -5.81 -5.77
C GLY A 145 13.69 -4.91 -5.62
N TYR A 146 12.66 -5.05 -6.46
CA TYR A 146 11.32 -4.50 -6.21
C TYR A 146 10.57 -5.39 -5.21
N THR A 147 9.86 -4.80 -4.24
CA THR A 147 9.12 -5.56 -3.20
C THR A 147 7.61 -5.32 -3.22
N GLY A 148 7.15 -4.20 -3.78
CA GLY A 148 5.77 -3.73 -3.67
C GLY A 148 5.50 -2.91 -2.40
N HIS A 149 6.44 -2.85 -1.45
CA HIS A 149 6.22 -2.26 -0.13
C HIS A 149 7.31 -1.29 0.33
N ARG A 150 8.43 -1.16 -0.41
CA ARG A 150 9.49 -0.20 -0.06
C ARG A 150 8.99 1.23 -0.31
N PRO A 151 9.22 2.20 0.60
CA PRO A 151 8.83 3.59 0.36
C PRO A 151 9.35 4.14 -0.96
N GLY A 152 8.45 4.72 -1.75
CA GLY A 152 8.69 5.15 -3.12
C GLY A 152 8.26 4.14 -4.19
N GLU A 153 7.99 2.87 -3.86
CA GLU A 153 7.47 1.90 -4.82
C GLU A 153 5.96 2.11 -5.05
N LEU A 154 5.60 2.22 -6.33
CA LEU A 154 4.22 2.22 -6.80
C LEU A 154 3.82 0.80 -7.24
N PRO A 155 2.51 0.48 -7.34
CA PRO A 155 2.05 -0.83 -7.78
C PRO A 155 2.54 -1.24 -9.18
N PRO A 156 2.62 -2.56 -9.48
CA PRO A 156 2.99 -3.06 -10.80
C PRO A 156 1.98 -2.65 -11.88
N ILE A 157 2.42 -2.50 -13.12
CA ILE A 157 1.56 -2.12 -14.25
C ILE A 157 1.57 -3.19 -15.34
N LEU A 158 0.39 -3.66 -15.73
CA LEU A 158 0.20 -4.46 -16.95
C LEU A 158 0.00 -3.52 -18.14
N ASP A 159 0.92 -3.55 -19.09
CA ASP A 159 0.84 -2.78 -20.33
C ASP A 159 0.05 -3.58 -21.39
N LEU A 160 -1.07 -2.99 -21.83
CA LEU A 160 -2.05 -3.52 -22.77
C LEU A 160 -2.18 -2.59 -23.99
N GLU A 161 -1.31 -2.79 -24.98
CA GLU A 161 -1.34 -2.07 -26.26
C GLU A 161 -1.33 -2.98 -27.51
N TRP A 162 -1.28 -2.35 -28.69
CA TRP A 162 -1.19 -3.00 -29.99
C TRP A 162 0.20 -3.59 -30.27
N THR A 163 0.32 -4.45 -31.28
CA THR A 163 1.62 -5.02 -31.65
C THR A 163 2.61 -3.97 -32.19
N ASP A 164 3.81 -3.95 -31.61
CA ASP A 164 4.98 -3.17 -32.04
C ASP A 164 5.71 -3.76 -33.27
N ASP A 165 5.12 -4.73 -33.95
CA ASP A 165 5.64 -5.34 -35.18
C ASP A 165 5.43 -4.47 -36.44
N GLY A 166 4.97 -3.22 -36.25
CA GLY A 166 4.62 -2.28 -37.31
C GLY A 166 3.24 -2.52 -37.94
N THR A 167 2.47 -3.52 -37.48
CA THR A 167 1.08 -3.73 -37.95
C THR A 167 0.05 -3.00 -37.11
N SER A 168 0.39 -2.60 -35.87
CA SER A 168 -0.54 -2.05 -34.88
C SER A 168 -1.80 -2.91 -34.71
N SER A 169 -1.64 -4.24 -34.77
CA SER A 169 -2.74 -5.20 -34.64
C SER A 169 -3.08 -5.47 -33.17
N CYS A 170 -4.26 -6.03 -32.91
CA CYS A 170 -4.59 -6.56 -31.59
C CYS A 170 -3.73 -7.82 -31.33
N PRO A 171 -2.89 -7.87 -30.27
CA PRO A 171 -1.99 -9.00 -30.09
C PRO A 171 -2.77 -10.30 -29.88
N PRO A 172 -2.36 -11.43 -30.51
CA PRO A 172 -3.01 -12.72 -30.32
C PRO A 172 -3.14 -13.12 -28.85
N TYR A 173 -4.24 -13.80 -28.50
CA TYR A 173 -4.56 -14.27 -27.14
C TYR A 173 -4.83 -13.19 -26.07
N THR A 174 -4.58 -11.90 -26.35
CA THR A 174 -4.93 -10.81 -25.43
C THR A 174 -6.45 -10.75 -25.23
N THR A 175 -6.89 -11.11 -24.03
CA THR A 175 -8.30 -11.22 -23.65
C THR A 175 -8.49 -10.81 -22.20
N VAL A 176 -9.72 -10.55 -21.78
CA VAL A 176 -10.07 -10.24 -20.37
C VAL A 176 -9.58 -11.33 -19.41
N SER A 177 -9.73 -12.60 -19.79
CA SER A 177 -9.27 -13.74 -18.99
C SER A 177 -7.76 -13.80 -18.87
N PHE A 178 -7.04 -13.52 -19.97
CA PHE A 178 -5.57 -13.42 -19.98
C PHE A 178 -5.10 -12.31 -19.04
N ALA A 179 -5.67 -11.10 -19.19
CA ALA A 179 -5.30 -9.93 -18.39
C ALA A 179 -5.53 -10.20 -16.90
N ARG A 180 -6.70 -10.72 -16.50
CA ARG A 180 -6.97 -11.12 -15.10
C ARG A 180 -5.98 -12.17 -14.59
N THR A 181 -5.74 -13.24 -15.35
CA THR A 181 -4.77 -14.30 -14.96
C THR A 181 -3.36 -13.75 -14.72
N TRP A 182 -2.96 -12.67 -15.42
CA TRP A 182 -1.72 -11.96 -15.14
C TRP A 182 -1.84 -11.10 -13.86
N LEU A 183 -2.87 -10.25 -13.79
CA LEU A 183 -3.10 -9.29 -12.71
C LEU A 183 -3.23 -9.99 -11.35
N ASP A 184 -4.14 -10.96 -11.24
CA ASP A 184 -4.42 -11.72 -10.01
C ASP A 184 -3.16 -12.42 -9.47
N LYS A 185 -2.30 -12.90 -10.38
CA LYS A 185 -1.06 -13.62 -10.07
C LYS A 185 0.08 -12.69 -9.66
N VAL A 186 0.11 -11.46 -10.19
CA VAL A 186 1.06 -10.41 -9.79
C VAL A 186 0.63 -9.76 -8.48
N GLU A 187 -0.67 -9.56 -8.28
CA GLU A 187 -1.29 -9.11 -7.03
C GLU A 187 -0.95 -10.08 -5.88
N ALA A 188 -1.20 -11.39 -6.07
CA ALA A 188 -0.82 -12.43 -5.12
C ALA A 188 0.69 -12.57 -4.88
N ALA A 189 1.54 -12.09 -5.80
CA ALA A 189 2.99 -12.17 -5.67
C ALA A 189 3.64 -10.96 -4.98
N PHE A 190 3.00 -9.79 -5.00
CA PHE A 190 3.52 -8.55 -4.40
C PHE A 190 2.64 -7.97 -3.29
N GLY A 191 1.47 -8.54 -3.01
CA GLY A 191 0.57 -8.03 -1.96
C GLY A 191 0.00 -6.64 -2.24
N VAL A 192 0.02 -6.22 -3.52
CA VAL A 192 -0.44 -4.90 -3.97
C VAL A 192 -1.22 -5.01 -5.28
N LYS A 193 -2.39 -4.37 -5.34
CA LYS A 193 -3.29 -4.37 -6.50
C LYS A 193 -2.65 -3.68 -7.71
N PRO A 194 -2.37 -4.40 -8.82
CA PRO A 194 -1.73 -3.82 -10.00
C PRO A 194 -2.60 -2.75 -10.69
N TRP A 195 -1.95 -1.99 -11.56
CA TRP A 195 -2.59 -1.07 -12.49
C TRP A 195 -2.51 -1.62 -13.92
N ILE A 196 -3.27 -1.00 -14.82
CA ILE A 196 -3.26 -1.26 -16.26
C ILE A 196 -2.81 0.01 -16.97
N TYR A 197 -1.84 -0.12 -17.87
CA TYR A 197 -1.55 0.87 -18.90
C TYR A 197 -2.31 0.49 -20.17
N THR A 198 -3.08 1.42 -20.76
CA THR A 198 -3.74 1.20 -22.05
C THR A 198 -4.26 2.50 -22.69
N ALA A 199 -4.59 2.45 -23.98
CA ALA A 199 -5.30 3.50 -24.70
C ALA A 199 -6.81 3.17 -24.83
N ARG A 200 -7.67 4.20 -24.84
CA ARG A 200 -9.12 4.00 -25.07
C ARG A 200 -9.41 3.26 -26.38
N GLY A 201 -8.68 3.58 -27.44
CA GLY A 201 -8.79 2.92 -28.74
C GLY A 201 -8.54 1.41 -28.65
N PHE A 202 -7.52 0.99 -27.88
CA PHE A 202 -7.19 -0.42 -27.68
C PHE A 202 -8.31 -1.15 -26.93
N MET A 203 -8.81 -0.56 -25.84
CA MET A 203 -9.92 -1.14 -25.09
C MET A 203 -11.20 -1.27 -25.92
N THR A 204 -11.50 -0.29 -26.80
CA THR A 204 -12.66 -0.38 -27.68
C THR A 204 -12.49 -1.39 -28.83
N GLY A 205 -11.31 -1.46 -29.45
CA GLY A 205 -11.07 -2.26 -30.66
C GLY A 205 -10.62 -3.70 -30.38
N CYS A 206 -9.74 -3.91 -29.40
CA CYS A 206 -9.12 -5.19 -29.10
C CYS A 206 -9.76 -5.91 -27.90
N MET A 207 -10.18 -5.17 -26.87
CA MET A 207 -10.78 -5.73 -25.64
C MET A 207 -12.33 -5.67 -25.65
N GLY A 208 -12.95 -5.50 -26.82
CA GLY A 208 -14.41 -5.57 -26.99
C GLY A 208 -15.21 -4.53 -26.22
N SER A 209 -14.60 -3.37 -25.88
CA SER A 209 -15.18 -2.36 -24.98
C SER A 209 -15.56 -2.88 -23.59
N THR A 210 -14.86 -3.91 -23.10
CA THR A 210 -15.10 -4.50 -21.79
C THR A 210 -14.98 -3.51 -20.64
N THR A 211 -15.83 -3.67 -19.63
CA THR A 211 -15.75 -2.96 -18.34
C THR A 211 -15.11 -3.83 -17.24
N ALA A 212 -14.81 -5.11 -17.52
CA ALA A 212 -14.44 -6.11 -16.53
C ALA A 212 -13.04 -5.96 -15.91
N LEU A 213 -12.34 -4.86 -16.21
CA LEU A 213 -11.02 -4.51 -15.69
C LEU A 213 -11.02 -3.16 -14.94
N SER A 214 -12.17 -2.49 -14.79
CA SER A 214 -12.24 -1.15 -14.19
C SER A 214 -11.96 -1.07 -12.68
N SER A 215 -11.78 -2.22 -12.02
CA SER A 215 -11.37 -2.35 -10.63
C SER A 215 -9.87 -2.14 -10.39
N TYR A 216 -9.05 -2.17 -11.44
CA TYR A 216 -7.61 -1.91 -11.35
C TYR A 216 -7.31 -0.43 -11.66
N GLY A 217 -6.20 0.09 -11.12
CA GLY A 217 -5.75 1.44 -11.42
C GLY A 217 -5.43 1.63 -12.91
N LEU A 218 -5.47 2.87 -13.41
CA LEU A 218 -5.33 3.17 -14.83
C LEU A 218 -4.22 4.20 -15.09
N GLN A 219 -3.23 3.82 -15.89
CA GLN A 219 -2.39 4.73 -16.66
C GLN A 219 -2.97 4.80 -18.08
N VAL A 220 -3.51 5.95 -18.48
CA VAL A 220 -4.11 6.11 -19.82
C VAL A 220 -3.13 6.74 -20.80
N ALA A 221 -2.99 6.15 -21.98
CA ALA A 221 -2.31 6.76 -23.11
C ALA A 221 -3.32 7.54 -23.98
N ASP A 222 -3.10 8.85 -24.11
CA ASP A 222 -3.86 9.73 -25.01
C ASP A 222 -3.04 10.96 -25.40
N TYR A 223 -2.52 10.97 -26.63
CA TYR A 223 -1.69 12.08 -27.12
C TYR A 223 -2.50 13.12 -27.93
N THR A 224 -3.83 12.96 -28.02
CA THR A 224 -4.67 13.73 -28.95
C THR A 224 -4.48 15.24 -28.77
N SER A 225 -4.02 15.90 -29.83
CA SER A 225 -3.67 17.32 -29.74
C SER A 225 -4.87 18.18 -29.38
N GLY A 226 -4.67 19.11 -28.44
CA GLY A 226 -5.75 19.92 -27.87
C GLY A 226 -6.49 19.29 -26.68
N HIS A 227 -6.29 18.01 -26.36
CA HIS A 227 -6.80 17.44 -25.11
C HIS A 227 -6.08 18.05 -23.91
N THR A 228 -6.87 18.49 -22.93
CA THR A 228 -6.44 18.97 -21.61
C THR A 228 -6.74 17.97 -20.48
N THR A 229 -7.45 16.89 -20.80
CA THR A 229 -7.76 15.72 -19.96
C THR A 229 -7.93 14.52 -20.90
N PRO A 230 -7.53 13.28 -20.53
CA PRO A 230 -7.52 12.15 -21.45
C PRO A 230 -8.91 11.55 -21.68
N ALA A 231 -9.09 10.97 -22.86
CA ALA A 231 -10.26 10.16 -23.20
C ALA A 231 -10.20 8.80 -22.47
N VAL A 232 -10.80 8.71 -21.28
CA VAL A 232 -10.80 7.50 -20.42
C VAL A 232 -11.40 6.27 -21.14
N PRO A 233 -10.83 5.05 -21.04
CA PRO A 233 -11.37 3.84 -21.65
C PRO A 233 -12.72 3.38 -21.06
N PRO A 234 -13.49 2.50 -21.75
CA PRO A 234 -14.74 1.94 -21.23
C PRO A 234 -14.58 1.29 -19.85
N GLY A 235 -15.56 1.50 -18.97
CA GLY A 235 -15.62 0.92 -17.62
C GLY A 235 -14.97 1.77 -16.52
N TRP A 236 -13.88 2.50 -16.82
CA TRP A 236 -13.28 3.43 -15.86
C TRP A 236 -14.02 4.76 -15.84
N SER A 237 -14.21 5.31 -14.64
CA SER A 237 -14.75 6.67 -14.40
C SER A 237 -13.65 7.72 -14.19
N THR A 238 -12.41 7.28 -13.94
CA THR A 238 -11.25 8.12 -13.66
C THR A 238 -9.95 7.41 -14.05
N TRP A 239 -8.83 8.13 -13.99
CA TRP A 239 -7.48 7.66 -14.29
C TRP A 239 -6.52 8.10 -13.17
N ILE A 240 -5.40 7.38 -13.01
CA ILE A 240 -4.36 7.69 -12.01
C ILE A 240 -3.21 8.45 -12.65
N MET A 241 -2.74 7.96 -13.80
CA MET A 241 -1.68 8.60 -14.60
C MET A 241 -2.14 8.77 -16.04
N TRP A 242 -1.63 9.80 -16.71
CA TRP A 242 -1.90 10.08 -18.11
C TRP A 242 -0.58 10.30 -18.85
N GLN A 243 -0.26 9.39 -19.76
CA GLN A 243 0.82 9.54 -20.72
C GLN A 243 0.30 10.39 -21.89
N TYR A 244 0.82 11.61 -22.01
CA TYR A 244 0.25 12.68 -22.84
C TYR A 244 1.11 13.06 -24.05
N ALA A 245 2.32 12.51 -24.12
CA ALA A 245 3.25 12.64 -25.23
C ALA A 245 4.13 11.39 -25.33
N ASP A 246 4.33 10.88 -26.54
CA ASP A 246 5.32 9.82 -26.85
C ASP A 246 6.76 10.33 -26.89
N THR A 247 6.93 11.65 -27.00
CA THR A 247 8.20 12.32 -27.28
C THR A 247 8.35 13.59 -26.45
N GLY A 248 9.53 13.72 -25.86
CA GLY A 248 9.85 14.77 -24.90
C GLY A 248 11.35 14.82 -24.61
N ASN A 249 11.78 15.93 -23.99
CA ASN A 249 13.15 16.19 -23.59
C ASN A 249 13.18 16.53 -22.10
N VAL A 250 13.73 15.65 -21.28
CA VAL A 250 13.81 15.81 -19.82
C VAL A 250 15.29 15.85 -19.41
N PRO A 251 15.75 16.89 -18.70
CA PRO A 251 17.12 16.98 -18.21
C PRO A 251 17.54 15.73 -17.44
N GLY A 252 18.59 15.07 -17.92
CA GLY A 252 19.11 13.82 -17.35
C GLY A 252 18.74 12.55 -18.12
N VAL A 253 17.78 12.61 -19.06
CA VAL A 253 17.58 11.53 -20.04
C VAL A 253 18.52 11.77 -21.24
N PRO A 254 19.34 10.78 -21.67
CA PRO A 254 20.24 10.93 -22.81
C PRO A 254 19.58 11.08 -24.20
N THR A 255 18.26 10.97 -24.31
CA THR A 255 17.51 11.02 -25.58
C THR A 255 16.40 12.08 -25.56
N THR A 256 15.97 12.51 -26.75
CA THR A 256 14.86 13.46 -26.96
C THR A 256 13.54 12.77 -27.29
N ASN A 257 13.39 11.51 -26.89
CA ASN A 257 12.19 10.69 -27.06
C ASN A 257 11.81 9.99 -25.74
N VAL A 258 11.81 10.75 -24.64
CA VAL A 258 11.19 10.27 -23.39
C VAL A 258 9.72 10.65 -23.36
N THR A 259 8.91 9.63 -23.16
CA THR A 259 7.46 9.66 -22.91
C THR A 259 7.16 10.48 -21.65
N LEU A 260 6.12 11.33 -21.72
CA LEU A 260 5.79 12.27 -20.65
C LEU A 260 4.44 11.94 -20.02
N ASN A 261 4.42 11.97 -18.68
CA ASN A 261 3.25 11.62 -17.88
C ASN A 261 2.84 12.75 -16.93
N VAL A 262 1.55 12.81 -16.62
CA VAL A 262 1.00 13.54 -15.47
C VAL A 262 0.25 12.60 -14.53
N PHE A 263 0.13 12.99 -13.26
CA PHE A 263 -0.67 12.28 -12.26
C PHE A 263 -1.95 13.06 -11.93
N ASN A 264 -3.05 12.35 -11.70
CA ASN A 264 -4.37 12.91 -11.43
C ASN A 264 -4.54 13.31 -9.96
N GLY A 265 -3.71 14.24 -9.48
CA GLY A 265 -3.79 14.70 -8.10
C GLY A 265 -2.55 15.47 -7.62
N THR A 266 -2.46 15.60 -6.30
CA THR A 266 -1.39 16.30 -5.58
C THR A 266 -0.20 15.38 -5.29
N GLN A 267 0.97 15.97 -4.97
CA GLN A 267 2.15 15.19 -4.59
C GLN A 267 1.90 14.32 -3.35
N ALA A 268 1.10 14.79 -2.39
CA ALA A 268 0.75 14.01 -1.20
C ALA A 268 -0.06 12.74 -1.53
N GLN A 269 -0.94 12.80 -2.55
CA GLN A 269 -1.70 11.63 -3.02
C GLN A 269 -0.80 10.64 -3.78
N LEU A 270 0.16 11.13 -4.57
CA LEU A 270 1.20 10.28 -5.17
C LEU A 270 2.08 9.63 -4.09
N ASP A 271 2.53 10.39 -3.10
CA ASP A 271 3.36 9.92 -1.98
C ASP A 271 2.65 8.88 -1.10
N ALA A 272 1.31 8.90 -1.06
CA ALA A 272 0.49 7.89 -0.38
C ALA A 272 0.39 6.59 -1.20
N LEU A 273 0.17 6.69 -2.52
CA LEU A 273 0.23 5.53 -3.43
C LEU A 273 1.63 4.89 -3.46
N ALA A 274 2.68 5.70 -3.29
CA ALA A 274 4.08 5.26 -3.19
C ALA A 274 4.45 4.73 -1.78
N ARG A 275 3.47 4.44 -0.92
CA ARG A 275 3.63 3.75 0.36
C ARG A 275 2.56 2.67 0.54
N PRO A 276 2.63 1.53 -0.19
CA PRO A 276 1.68 0.43 -0.03
C PRO A 276 1.88 -0.26 1.32
N GLY A 277 1.18 0.29 2.33
CA GLY A 277 1.43 0.06 3.75
C GLY A 277 1.14 1.26 4.66
N SER A 278 0.65 2.40 4.15
CA SER A 278 0.15 3.51 5.00
C SER A 278 -1.05 4.30 4.45
N PRO A 279 -2.24 3.70 4.30
CA PRO A 279 -3.35 4.15 5.12
C PRO A 279 -3.05 3.77 6.58
N ALA A 280 -3.37 4.64 7.55
CA ALA A 280 -3.42 4.22 8.95
C ALA A 280 -4.61 3.26 9.11
N SER A 281 -4.35 1.95 9.12
CA SER A 281 -5.36 0.93 9.46
C SER A 281 -5.92 1.17 10.87
N PRO A 282 -7.09 0.58 11.20
CA PRO A 282 -7.55 0.51 12.58
C PRO A 282 -6.44 -0.01 13.51
N GLN A 283 -6.31 0.62 14.67
CA GLN A 283 -5.32 0.29 15.69
C GLN A 283 -5.75 -0.99 16.44
N TYR A 284 -5.59 -2.14 15.79
CA TYR A 284 -5.87 -3.44 16.39
C TYR A 284 -4.91 -3.69 17.57
N GLN A 285 -5.45 -3.83 18.78
CA GLN A 285 -4.65 -3.97 19.99
C GLN A 285 -3.86 -5.29 19.98
N THR A 286 -2.53 -5.15 19.88
CA THR A 286 -1.54 -6.23 19.94
C THR A 286 -0.99 -6.45 21.35
N LEU A 287 -1.48 -5.61 22.27
CA LEU A 287 -1.20 -5.57 23.68
C LEU A 287 -2.33 -6.27 24.45
N GLY A 288 -1.98 -7.21 25.32
CA GLY A 288 -2.94 -7.97 26.12
C GLY A 288 -2.34 -8.41 27.46
N ASP A 289 -3.14 -8.40 28.52
CA ASP A 289 -2.82 -9.00 29.81
C ASP A 289 -3.18 -10.48 29.75
N PHE A 290 -2.33 -11.29 29.14
CA PHE A 290 -2.71 -12.67 28.84
C PHE A 290 -2.71 -13.56 30.09
N ASP A 291 -2.00 -13.20 31.16
CA ASP A 291 -1.87 -14.04 32.37
C ASP A 291 -2.53 -13.50 33.65
N GLY A 292 -3.04 -12.26 33.65
CA GLY A 292 -3.85 -11.69 34.73
C GLY A 292 -3.05 -10.95 35.81
N ASP A 293 -1.83 -10.49 35.49
CA ASP A 293 -0.98 -9.67 36.36
C ASP A 293 -1.43 -8.19 36.40
N GLY A 294 -2.21 -7.75 35.41
CA GLY A 294 -2.63 -6.37 35.18
C GLY A 294 -1.74 -5.58 34.22
N ARG A 295 -0.61 -6.14 33.75
CA ARG A 295 0.26 -5.53 32.73
C ARG A 295 -0.18 -5.98 31.35
N LYS A 296 -0.02 -5.13 30.34
CA LYS A 296 -0.15 -5.56 28.96
C LYS A 296 1.18 -6.10 28.44
N ASP A 297 1.19 -7.36 28.04
CA ASP A 297 2.24 -8.04 27.27
C ASP A 297 2.14 -7.69 25.78
N ILE A 298 3.16 -8.05 24.99
CA ILE A 298 3.14 -7.89 23.52
C ILE A 298 2.98 -9.26 22.85
N ALA A 299 1.94 -9.44 22.03
CA ALA A 299 1.74 -10.64 21.22
C ALA A 299 2.27 -10.47 19.78
N GLY A 300 2.85 -11.53 19.21
CA GLY A 300 3.35 -11.52 17.83
C GLY A 300 3.49 -12.91 17.22
N VAL A 301 3.36 -13.01 15.89
CA VAL A 301 3.50 -14.27 15.15
C VAL A 301 4.73 -14.23 14.25
N ALA A 302 5.77 -14.98 14.61
CA ALA A 302 7.02 -15.14 13.86
C ALA A 302 7.14 -16.58 13.37
N GLY A 303 7.60 -16.77 12.13
CA GLY A 303 7.78 -18.13 11.57
C GLY A 303 6.50 -18.96 11.41
N GLY A 304 5.32 -18.41 11.73
CA GLY A 304 4.06 -19.16 11.82
C GLY A 304 3.70 -19.66 13.22
N ASP A 305 4.43 -19.21 14.23
CA ASP A 305 4.27 -19.57 15.63
C ASP A 305 3.93 -18.33 16.46
N LEU A 306 3.07 -18.47 17.47
CA LEU A 306 2.74 -17.42 18.42
C LEU A 306 3.83 -17.30 19.48
N TRP A 307 4.27 -16.05 19.69
CA TRP A 307 5.13 -15.64 20.78
C TRP A 307 4.40 -14.57 21.60
N ILE A 308 4.55 -14.64 22.92
CA ILE A 308 4.14 -13.59 23.85
C ILE A 308 5.40 -13.07 24.54
N HIS A 309 5.61 -11.77 24.49
CA HIS A 309 6.67 -11.08 25.21
C HIS A 309 6.10 -10.54 26.52
N ARG A 310 6.34 -11.26 27.63
CA ARG A 310 5.85 -10.84 28.95
C ARG A 310 6.37 -9.45 29.27
N ASN A 311 5.52 -8.57 29.74
CA ASN A 311 5.90 -7.28 30.30
C ASN A 311 6.45 -7.47 31.72
N THR A 312 7.75 -7.28 31.89
CA THR A 312 8.46 -7.40 33.18
C THR A 312 8.90 -6.04 33.72
N SER A 313 8.29 -4.96 33.23
CA SER A 313 8.67 -3.58 33.55
C SER A 313 8.39 -3.21 35.01
N THR A 314 9.14 -2.25 35.53
CA THR A 314 8.82 -1.55 36.80
C THR A 314 8.85 -0.04 36.55
N PRO A 315 8.15 0.80 37.34
CA PRO A 315 8.00 2.23 37.03
C PRO A 315 9.33 2.95 36.73
N GLY A 316 9.49 3.42 35.50
CA GLY A 316 10.70 4.03 34.94
C GLY A 316 11.73 3.09 34.31
N ASP A 317 11.54 1.77 34.33
CA ASP A 317 12.42 0.78 33.71
C ASP A 317 11.66 -0.33 32.96
N PHE A 318 11.53 -0.15 31.63
CA PHE A 318 10.83 -1.07 30.75
C PHE A 318 11.63 -2.34 30.45
N SER A 319 10.99 -3.51 30.49
CA SER A 319 11.59 -4.76 30.03
C SER A 319 10.55 -5.75 29.53
N THR A 320 10.94 -6.63 28.61
CA THR A 320 10.10 -7.78 28.20
C THR A 320 10.89 -9.07 28.07
N ALA A 321 10.20 -10.21 28.19
CA ALA A 321 10.77 -11.54 28.02
C ALA A 321 9.95 -12.35 26.98
N GLY A 322 10.54 -12.63 25.83
CA GLY A 322 9.89 -13.38 24.73
C GLY A 322 9.77 -14.88 25.01
N VAL A 323 8.56 -15.41 24.88
CA VAL A 323 8.20 -16.81 25.13
C VAL A 323 7.48 -17.39 23.91
N PHE A 324 7.97 -18.51 23.38
CA PHE A 324 7.24 -19.32 22.39
C PHE A 324 6.03 -19.97 23.08
N VAL A 325 4.84 -19.87 22.47
CA VAL A 325 3.60 -20.42 23.04
C VAL A 325 3.07 -21.59 22.23
N SER A 326 2.90 -21.46 20.91
CA SER A 326 2.38 -22.54 20.06
C SER A 326 2.61 -22.30 18.57
N SER A 327 2.60 -23.38 17.78
CA SER A 327 2.70 -23.34 16.32
C SER A 327 1.33 -23.40 15.63
N GLY A 328 1.26 -22.98 14.36
CA GLY A 328 0.06 -23.11 13.51
C GLY A 328 -0.56 -21.78 13.04
N TRP A 329 -0.06 -20.66 13.52
CA TRP A 329 -0.58 -19.29 13.33
C TRP A 329 -0.31 -18.69 11.93
N ARG A 330 -0.03 -19.54 10.92
CA ARG A 330 0.33 -19.14 9.56
C ARG A 330 -0.85 -18.55 8.78
N THR A 331 -2.00 -19.20 8.80
CA THR A 331 -3.21 -18.79 8.05
C THR A 331 -4.03 -17.71 8.73
N VAL A 332 -3.76 -17.44 10.01
CA VAL A 332 -4.53 -16.51 10.83
C VAL A 332 -4.08 -15.06 10.58
N SER A 333 -5.04 -14.14 10.60
CA SER A 333 -4.90 -12.72 10.23
C SER A 333 -5.81 -11.82 11.07
N LYS A 334 -5.62 -10.49 11.02
CA LYS A 334 -6.47 -9.48 11.69
C LYS A 334 -6.66 -9.79 13.20
N PHE A 335 -5.56 -10.09 13.90
CA PHE A 335 -5.60 -10.44 15.32
C PHE A 335 -5.91 -9.24 16.22
N MET A 336 -6.65 -9.46 17.31
CA MET A 336 -6.94 -8.48 18.35
C MET A 336 -6.97 -9.17 19.72
N ALA A 337 -6.54 -8.45 20.77
CA ALA A 337 -6.55 -8.93 22.15
C ALA A 337 -7.63 -8.25 23.03
N GLY A 338 -8.24 -9.02 23.93
CA GLY A 338 -9.28 -8.54 24.83
C GLY A 338 -9.85 -9.66 25.70
N ASP A 339 -10.18 -9.39 26.96
CA ASP A 339 -10.99 -10.31 27.77
C ASP A 339 -12.38 -10.41 27.15
N PHE A 340 -12.69 -11.55 26.54
CA PHE A 340 -13.96 -11.77 25.87
C PHE A 340 -14.96 -12.52 26.75
N ASP A 341 -14.52 -13.42 27.64
CA ASP A 341 -15.44 -14.24 28.45
C ASP A 341 -15.60 -13.80 29.91
N GLY A 342 -14.73 -12.91 30.41
CA GLY A 342 -14.79 -12.32 31.75
C GLY A 342 -13.99 -13.07 32.82
N ASP A 343 -12.98 -13.86 32.43
CA ASP A 343 -12.08 -14.58 33.36
C ASP A 343 -10.99 -13.69 34.00
N GLY A 344 -10.79 -12.47 33.49
CA GLY A 344 -9.79 -11.51 33.97
C GLY A 344 -8.46 -11.54 33.20
N LYS A 345 -8.43 -12.16 32.02
CA LYS A 345 -7.28 -12.20 31.11
C LYS A 345 -7.72 -11.83 29.71
N ASP A 346 -6.84 -11.16 28.96
CA ASP A 346 -7.10 -10.94 27.54
C ASP A 346 -6.96 -12.25 26.75
N ASP A 347 -7.94 -12.54 25.91
CA ASP A 347 -7.92 -13.62 24.91
C ASP A 347 -7.36 -13.12 23.57
N ILE A 348 -7.28 -14.01 22.57
CA ILE A 348 -6.94 -13.63 21.19
C ILE A 348 -8.07 -14.03 20.22
N ILE A 349 -8.55 -13.09 19.41
CA ILE A 349 -9.33 -13.39 18.20
C ILE A 349 -8.48 -13.27 16.93
N GLY A 350 -8.89 -13.94 15.85
CA GLY A 350 -8.28 -13.80 14.53
C GLY A 350 -9.03 -14.57 13.43
N PHE A 351 -8.72 -14.26 12.17
CA PHE A 351 -9.49 -14.73 11.01
C PHE A 351 -8.72 -15.72 10.13
N ASN A 352 -9.35 -16.86 9.81
CA ASN A 352 -8.81 -17.92 8.95
C ASN A 352 -9.15 -17.60 7.49
N GLY A 353 -8.14 -17.38 6.64
CA GLY A 353 -8.38 -17.05 5.23
C GLY A 353 -9.23 -15.79 4.99
N GLY A 354 -9.43 -14.95 6.02
CA GLY A 354 -10.27 -13.76 6.00
C GLY A 354 -11.75 -13.97 6.34
N ASP A 355 -12.25 -15.21 6.52
CA ASP A 355 -13.71 -15.48 6.59
C ASP A 355 -14.21 -16.22 7.84
N GLU A 356 -13.44 -17.15 8.39
CA GLU A 356 -13.79 -17.81 9.66
C GLU A 356 -13.22 -16.98 10.82
N LEU A 357 -14.06 -16.50 11.73
CA LEU A 357 -13.61 -15.93 13.00
C LEU A 357 -13.30 -17.06 13.98
N MET A 358 -12.09 -17.04 14.52
CA MET A 358 -11.63 -17.94 15.57
C MET A 358 -11.29 -17.15 16.83
N ILE A 359 -11.48 -17.78 17.98
CA ILE A 359 -11.09 -17.24 19.29
C ILE A 359 -10.32 -18.28 20.10
N TRP A 360 -9.23 -17.85 20.73
CA TRP A 360 -8.37 -18.65 21.61
C TRP A 360 -8.50 -18.10 23.03
N ARG A 361 -9.12 -18.87 23.93
CA ARG A 361 -9.17 -18.47 25.35
C ARG A 361 -7.79 -18.53 25.96
N SER A 362 -7.37 -17.52 26.72
CA SER A 362 -6.19 -17.67 27.55
C SER A 362 -6.38 -18.78 28.59
N THR A 363 -5.35 -19.58 28.76
CA THR A 363 -5.19 -20.50 29.91
C THR A 363 -3.88 -20.22 30.62
N SER A 364 -3.34 -19.01 30.44
CA SER A 364 -2.04 -18.59 30.96
C SER A 364 -2.04 -18.42 32.47
N THR A 365 -0.82 -18.38 33.01
CA THR A 365 -0.52 -18.22 34.43
C THR A 365 0.73 -17.34 34.58
N ALA A 366 0.95 -16.78 35.77
CA ALA A 366 2.11 -15.93 36.08
C ALA A 366 3.50 -16.55 35.79
N THR A 367 3.60 -17.86 35.50
CA THR A 367 4.85 -18.54 35.10
C THR A 367 4.85 -19.12 33.69
N ALA A 368 3.71 -19.19 32.99
CA ALA A 368 3.63 -19.76 31.65
C ALA A 368 2.40 -19.25 30.86
N PHE A 369 2.63 -18.79 29.64
CA PHE A 369 1.56 -18.50 28.68
C PHE A 369 1.04 -19.77 28.02
N SER A 370 -0.29 -19.87 27.86
CA SER A 370 -0.93 -20.92 27.09
C SER A 370 -2.32 -20.48 26.65
N PHE A 371 -2.84 -21.10 25.60
CA PHE A 371 -4.21 -20.89 25.14
C PHE A 371 -4.92 -22.22 24.96
N ALA A 372 -6.24 -22.22 25.13
CA ALA A 372 -7.09 -23.33 24.73
C ALA A 372 -7.04 -23.53 23.19
N PRO A 373 -7.36 -24.74 22.69
CA PRO A 373 -7.68 -24.92 21.27
C PRO A 373 -8.78 -23.95 20.83
N TYR A 374 -8.68 -23.41 19.62
CA TYR A 374 -9.59 -22.36 19.18
C TYR A 374 -11.05 -22.83 19.11
N LYS A 375 -11.97 -21.93 19.48
CA LYS A 375 -13.39 -22.05 19.15
C LYS A 375 -13.65 -21.27 17.85
N SER A 376 -14.36 -21.89 16.91
CA SER A 376 -14.88 -21.19 15.75
C SER A 376 -16.14 -20.41 16.15
N LEU A 377 -16.17 -19.12 15.82
CA LEU A 377 -17.35 -18.24 15.92
C LEU A 377 -18.06 -18.10 14.56
N GLY A 378 -17.79 -19.02 13.63
CA GLY A 378 -18.47 -19.15 12.35
C GLY A 378 -17.74 -18.52 11.16
N THR A 379 -18.23 -18.88 9.97
CA THR A 379 -17.81 -18.39 8.65
C THR A 379 -18.73 -17.27 8.16
N GLY A 380 -18.34 -16.58 7.09
CA GLY A 380 -19.08 -15.47 6.50
C GLY A 380 -18.61 -14.08 6.94
N TRP A 381 -17.55 -13.98 7.75
CA TRP A 381 -17.01 -12.69 8.19
C TRP A 381 -16.23 -11.96 7.07
N GLY A 382 -15.96 -12.62 5.94
CA GLY A 382 -15.33 -12.01 4.77
C GLY A 382 -16.15 -10.88 4.12
N VAL A 383 -17.40 -10.66 4.56
CA VAL A 383 -18.23 -9.51 4.17
C VAL A 383 -17.76 -8.17 4.79
N PHE A 384 -16.96 -8.21 5.85
CA PHE A 384 -16.49 -7.01 6.55
C PHE A 384 -15.24 -6.41 5.89
N THR A 385 -15.48 -5.38 5.06
CA THR A 385 -14.42 -4.64 4.34
C THR A 385 -13.58 -3.77 5.27
N GLN A 386 -14.12 -3.40 6.42
CA GLN A 386 -13.37 -2.82 7.53
C GLN A 386 -13.84 -3.45 8.85
N LEU A 387 -12.93 -3.72 9.77
CA LEU A 387 -13.26 -3.98 11.17
C LEU A 387 -12.91 -2.73 11.99
N LEU A 388 -13.65 -2.48 13.05
CA LEU A 388 -13.33 -1.46 14.04
C LEU A 388 -12.46 -2.08 15.14
N PRO A 389 -11.80 -1.29 15.99
CA PRO A 389 -11.18 -1.82 17.21
C PRO A 389 -12.22 -2.45 18.15
N LEU A 390 -11.75 -3.38 18.98
CA LEU A 390 -12.53 -3.97 20.07
C LEU A 390 -12.84 -2.93 21.13
N ALA A 391 -14.10 -2.85 21.54
CA ALA A 391 -14.62 -1.79 22.42
C ALA A 391 -15.93 -2.24 23.07
N ASP A 392 -16.27 -1.73 24.26
CA ASP A 392 -17.57 -1.98 24.90
C ASP A 392 -18.61 -0.95 24.41
N TYR A 393 -19.36 -1.28 23.36
CA TYR A 393 -20.22 -0.30 22.69
C TYR A 393 -21.56 -0.07 23.41
N ASP A 394 -21.93 -0.86 24.44
CA ASP A 394 -23.20 -0.69 25.16
C ASP A 394 -23.14 -0.60 26.69
N GLY A 395 -21.98 -0.85 27.29
CA GLY A 395 -21.70 -0.68 28.72
C GLY A 395 -21.99 -1.93 29.56
N ASP A 396 -21.87 -3.13 28.99
CA ASP A 396 -22.05 -4.42 29.70
C ASP A 396 -20.78 -4.90 30.43
N GLY A 397 -19.63 -4.28 30.13
CA GLY A 397 -18.32 -4.59 30.68
C GLY A 397 -17.42 -5.43 29.76
N LYS A 398 -17.88 -5.83 28.57
CA LYS A 398 -17.13 -6.68 27.63
C LYS A 398 -16.83 -5.97 26.33
N LYS A 399 -15.72 -6.36 25.68
CA LYS A 399 -15.42 -5.89 24.32
C LYS A 399 -16.30 -6.60 23.28
N ASP A 400 -17.01 -5.83 22.47
CA ASP A 400 -17.74 -6.26 21.27
C ASP A 400 -16.84 -6.32 20.02
N ILE A 401 -17.36 -6.92 18.96
CA ILE A 401 -16.72 -6.93 17.62
C ILE A 401 -17.57 -6.12 16.64
N ALA A 402 -17.03 -5.04 16.08
CA ALA A 402 -17.74 -4.17 15.13
C ALA A 402 -17.07 -4.14 13.74
N GLY A 403 -17.87 -3.95 12.69
CA GLY A 403 -17.37 -3.94 11.31
C GLY A 403 -18.32 -3.30 10.31
N VAL A 404 -17.76 -2.89 9.16
CA VAL A 404 -18.48 -2.31 8.04
C VAL A 404 -18.62 -3.34 6.91
N ALA A 405 -19.86 -3.68 6.57
CA ALA A 405 -20.20 -4.58 5.47
C ALA A 405 -21.17 -3.88 4.52
N GLY A 406 -20.92 -3.92 3.20
CA GLY A 406 -21.72 -3.23 2.17
C GLY A 406 -21.66 -1.68 2.18
N GLY A 407 -21.20 -1.07 3.29
CA GLY A 407 -21.34 0.36 3.59
C GLY A 407 -22.13 0.64 4.87
N ASP A 408 -22.55 -0.41 5.59
CA ASP A 408 -23.34 -0.35 6.81
C ASP A 408 -22.52 -0.86 8.01
N LEU A 409 -22.73 -0.27 9.19
CA LEU A 409 -22.15 -0.72 10.46
C LEU A 409 -22.98 -1.86 11.04
N TRP A 410 -22.27 -2.93 11.39
CA TRP A 410 -22.78 -4.05 12.17
C TRP A 410 -21.95 -4.18 13.44
N ILE A 411 -22.58 -4.56 14.54
CA ILE A 411 -21.91 -4.89 15.79
C ILE A 411 -22.38 -6.28 16.23
N HIS A 412 -21.42 -7.13 16.56
CA HIS A 412 -21.62 -8.45 17.12
C HIS A 412 -21.46 -8.34 18.63
N ARG A 413 -22.60 -8.32 19.34
CA ARG A 413 -22.60 -8.24 20.82
C ARG A 413 -21.85 -9.40 21.40
N ASN A 414 -20.98 -9.16 22.37
CA ASN A 414 -20.28 -10.20 23.11
C ASN A 414 -21.21 -10.82 24.18
N THR A 415 -21.80 -11.97 23.85
CA THR A 415 -22.70 -12.71 24.75
C THR A 415 -21.98 -13.83 25.52
N SER A 416 -20.65 -13.81 25.57
CA SER A 416 -19.82 -14.83 26.22
C SER A 416 -19.99 -14.88 27.74
N THR A 417 -19.60 -16.02 28.32
CA THR A 417 -19.54 -16.29 29.76
C THR A 417 -18.27 -17.08 30.08
N PRO A 418 -17.65 -16.97 31.28
CA PRO A 418 -16.32 -17.51 31.54
C PRO A 418 -16.15 -18.98 31.11
N GLY A 419 -15.27 -19.22 30.14
CA GLY A 419 -15.00 -20.50 29.53
C GLY A 419 -15.74 -20.81 28.22
N ASP A 420 -16.77 -20.06 27.82
CA ASP A 420 -17.57 -20.28 26.59
C ASP A 420 -17.92 -18.98 25.84
N PHE A 421 -17.35 -18.82 24.65
CA PHE A 421 -17.53 -17.63 23.82
C PHE A 421 -18.78 -17.65 22.95
N SER A 422 -19.49 -16.54 22.85
CA SER A 422 -20.55 -16.37 21.85
C SER A 422 -20.71 -14.90 21.45
N THR A 423 -21.18 -14.66 20.21
CA THR A 423 -21.57 -13.31 19.77
C THR A 423 -22.88 -13.30 18.99
N ALA A 424 -23.56 -12.16 18.99
CA ALA A 424 -24.82 -11.96 18.26
C ALA A 424 -24.73 -10.73 17.34
N GLY A 425 -24.67 -10.96 16.02
CA GLY A 425 -24.56 -9.92 14.99
C GLY A 425 -25.85 -9.11 14.77
N VAL A 426 -25.74 -7.80 14.81
CA VAL A 426 -26.85 -6.84 14.68
C VAL A 426 -26.48 -5.73 13.70
N PHE A 427 -27.38 -5.43 12.74
CA PHE A 427 -27.30 -4.23 11.90
C PHE A 427 -27.58 -2.99 12.75
N VAL A 428 -26.71 -1.98 12.70
CA VAL A 428 -26.85 -0.76 13.51
C VAL A 428 -27.28 0.44 12.66
N SER A 429 -26.57 0.74 11.57
CA SER A 429 -26.88 1.89 10.70
C SER A 429 -26.15 1.85 9.35
N SER A 430 -26.70 2.55 8.36
CA SER A 430 -26.08 2.71 7.05
C SER A 430 -25.27 4.02 6.93
N GLY A 431 -24.37 4.09 5.94
CA GLY A 431 -23.66 5.32 5.56
C GLY A 431 -22.15 5.36 5.88
N TRP A 432 -21.59 4.26 6.39
CA TRP A 432 -20.20 4.16 6.84
C TRP A 432 -19.18 4.00 5.70
N ARG A 433 -19.64 3.94 4.45
CA ARG A 433 -18.82 3.62 3.26
C ARG A 433 -17.69 4.63 2.93
N THR A 434 -17.79 5.88 3.40
CA THR A 434 -16.75 6.92 3.22
C THR A 434 -15.87 7.11 4.45
N VAL A 435 -16.16 6.39 5.53
CA VAL A 435 -15.45 6.49 6.81
C VAL A 435 -14.28 5.52 6.81
N SER A 436 -13.18 5.93 7.46
CA SER A 436 -11.91 5.20 7.49
C SER A 436 -11.14 5.48 8.78
N LYS A 437 -10.01 4.77 8.99
CA LYS A 437 -9.11 4.95 10.15
C LYS A 437 -9.85 4.88 11.51
N PHE A 438 -10.69 3.86 11.69
CA PHE A 438 -11.53 3.74 12.88
C PHE A 438 -10.71 3.63 14.18
N MET A 439 -11.18 4.35 15.19
CA MET A 439 -10.74 4.28 16.58
C MET A 439 -11.99 4.17 17.48
N ALA A 440 -11.87 3.51 18.63
CA ALA A 440 -13.00 3.36 19.55
C ALA A 440 -12.56 3.52 21.01
N GLY A 441 -13.42 4.12 21.83
CA GLY A 441 -13.12 4.41 23.21
C GLY A 441 -14.09 5.42 23.84
N ASP A 442 -14.44 5.26 25.12
CA ASP A 442 -15.26 6.22 25.87
C ASP A 442 -14.56 7.57 25.85
N PHE A 443 -15.17 8.52 25.14
CA PHE A 443 -14.54 9.78 24.80
C PHE A 443 -15.23 10.96 25.48
N ASP A 444 -16.44 10.82 26.00
CA ASP A 444 -17.09 11.86 26.83
C ASP A 444 -17.32 11.51 28.30
N GLY A 445 -17.10 10.26 28.71
CA GLY A 445 -17.13 9.78 30.09
C GLY A 445 -18.49 9.26 30.54
N ASP A 446 -19.30 8.70 29.64
CA ASP A 446 -20.63 8.15 29.93
C ASP A 446 -20.63 6.65 30.29
N GLY A 447 -19.49 5.97 30.14
CA GLY A 447 -19.30 4.56 30.47
C GLY A 447 -19.48 3.60 29.28
N LYS A 448 -19.45 4.10 28.04
CA LYS A 448 -19.53 3.31 26.80
C LYS A 448 -18.49 3.79 25.82
N ASP A 449 -17.91 2.87 25.05
CA ASP A 449 -16.95 3.24 24.02
C ASP A 449 -17.64 3.90 22.80
N ASP A 450 -17.16 5.07 22.41
CA ASP A 450 -17.59 5.81 21.22
C ASP A 450 -16.87 5.33 19.95
N ILE A 451 -17.34 5.74 18.77
CA ILE A 451 -16.65 5.50 17.50
C ILE A 451 -16.11 6.81 16.92
N ILE A 452 -14.82 6.83 16.59
CA ILE A 452 -14.15 7.92 15.86
C ILE A 452 -13.73 7.42 14.48
N GLY A 453 -13.87 8.25 13.44
CA GLY A 453 -13.46 7.92 12.07
C GLY A 453 -13.24 9.13 11.17
N PHE A 454 -12.59 8.93 10.03
CA PHE A 454 -12.15 9.97 9.10
C PHE A 454 -12.97 9.98 7.80
N ASN A 455 -13.52 11.13 7.42
CA ASN A 455 -14.23 11.37 6.15
C ASN A 455 -13.21 11.80 5.09
N GLY A 456 -13.09 11.07 3.99
CA GLY A 456 -12.15 11.40 2.91
C GLY A 456 -10.67 11.47 3.33
N GLY A 457 -10.34 11.02 4.56
CA GLY A 457 -9.02 11.12 5.17
C GLY A 457 -8.69 12.42 5.92
N ASP A 458 -9.60 13.41 5.98
CA ASP A 458 -9.29 14.76 6.51
C ASP A 458 -10.26 15.33 7.57
N GLU A 459 -11.57 15.09 7.45
CA GLU A 459 -12.52 15.47 8.51
C GLU A 459 -12.54 14.38 9.58
N LEU A 460 -12.33 14.76 10.84
CA LEU A 460 -12.50 13.86 11.97
C LEU A 460 -13.96 13.90 12.45
N MET A 461 -14.61 12.74 12.50
CA MET A 461 -15.98 12.57 12.99
C MET A 461 -16.00 11.68 14.21
N ILE A 462 -16.92 11.94 15.13
CA ILE A 462 -17.18 11.10 16.30
C ILE A 462 -18.68 10.83 16.43
N TRP A 463 -19.03 9.57 16.68
CA TRP A 463 -20.38 9.08 16.95
C TRP A 463 -20.44 8.68 18.42
N ARG A 464 -21.24 9.40 19.22
CA ARG A 464 -21.46 8.98 20.61
C ARG A 464 -22.28 7.70 20.65
N SER A 465 -21.89 6.73 21.47
CA SER A 465 -22.80 5.64 21.80
C SER A 465 -24.09 6.18 22.41
N THR A 466 -25.21 5.59 21.99
CA THR A 466 -26.51 5.69 22.67
C THR A 466 -27.09 4.31 22.94
N SER A 467 -26.23 3.29 22.90
CA SER A 467 -26.57 1.88 23.03
C SER A 467 -27.11 1.52 24.41
N THR A 468 -27.71 0.34 24.45
CA THR A 468 -28.32 -0.29 25.61
C THR A 468 -28.07 -1.80 25.55
N ALA A 469 -28.09 -2.49 26.70
CA ALA A 469 -27.91 -3.93 26.81
C ALA A 469 -28.83 -4.80 25.91
N THR A 470 -29.89 -4.23 25.32
CA THR A 470 -30.73 -4.92 24.31
C THR A 470 -30.46 -4.46 22.88
N ALA A 471 -30.08 -3.20 22.64
CA ALA A 471 -29.88 -2.65 21.29
C ALA A 471 -28.72 -1.64 21.18
N PHE A 472 -27.86 -1.83 20.18
CA PHE A 472 -26.85 -0.85 19.78
C PHE A 472 -27.49 0.35 19.06
N SER A 473 -27.01 1.55 19.34
CA SER A 473 -27.34 2.75 18.57
C SER A 473 -26.29 3.84 18.80
N PHE A 474 -26.18 4.78 17.87
CA PHE A 474 -25.29 5.93 17.99
C PHE A 474 -26.05 7.23 17.71
N ALA A 475 -25.60 8.31 18.35
CA ALA A 475 -26.02 9.65 17.98
C ALA A 475 -25.56 10.00 16.55
N PRO A 476 -26.23 10.93 15.84
CA PRO A 476 -25.69 11.53 14.63
C PRO A 476 -24.29 12.09 14.88
N TYR A 477 -23.37 11.91 13.92
CA TYR A 477 -21.97 12.26 14.15
C TYR A 477 -21.76 13.76 14.43
N LYS A 478 -20.80 14.05 15.31
CA LYS A 478 -20.26 15.39 15.52
C LYS A 478 -18.96 15.50 14.74
N SER A 479 -18.82 16.55 13.94
CA SER A 479 -17.54 16.90 13.33
C SER A 479 -16.61 17.52 14.39
N LEU A 480 -15.39 17.02 14.47
CA LEU A 480 -14.26 17.58 15.24
C LEU A 480 -13.33 18.40 14.33
N GLY A 481 -13.82 18.80 13.16
CA GLY A 481 -13.14 19.69 12.21
C GLY A 481 -12.38 18.97 11.09
N THR A 482 -11.90 19.79 10.15
CA THR A 482 -11.08 19.40 8.99
C THR A 482 -9.60 19.73 9.24
N GLY A 483 -8.73 19.31 8.33
CA GLY A 483 -7.28 19.47 8.44
C GLY A 483 -6.56 18.32 9.15
N TRP A 484 -7.27 17.28 9.62
CA TRP A 484 -6.64 16.11 10.23
C TRP A 484 -5.90 15.22 9.21
N GLY A 485 -6.03 15.51 7.90
CA GLY A 485 -5.28 14.84 6.83
C GLY A 485 -3.76 15.08 6.89
N VAL A 486 -3.29 16.03 7.71
CA VAL A 486 -1.85 16.19 8.01
C VAL A 486 -1.26 15.01 8.80
N PHE A 487 -2.09 14.26 9.53
CA PHE A 487 -1.65 13.11 10.33
C PHE A 487 -1.48 11.88 9.43
N THR A 488 -0.23 11.65 9.04
CA THR A 488 0.20 10.53 8.20
C THR A 488 0.21 9.21 8.97
N GLN A 489 0.33 9.27 10.29
CA GLN A 489 0.18 8.15 11.22
C GLN A 489 -0.67 8.60 12.41
N LEU A 490 -1.48 7.68 12.94
CA LEU A 490 -2.21 7.85 14.19
C LEU A 490 -1.67 6.86 15.22
N LEU A 491 -1.62 7.29 16.47
CA LEU A 491 -1.35 6.45 17.62
C LEU A 491 -2.68 5.86 18.15
N PRO A 492 -2.66 4.84 19.02
CA PRO A 492 -3.87 4.37 19.69
C PRO A 492 -4.52 5.48 20.54
N LEU A 493 -5.82 5.35 20.82
CA LEU A 493 -6.45 6.15 21.85
C LEU A 493 -5.97 5.67 23.22
N ALA A 494 -5.41 6.56 24.02
CA ALA A 494 -4.82 6.23 25.31
C ALA A 494 -4.79 7.47 26.21
N ASP A 495 -4.84 7.31 27.53
CA ASP A 495 -4.68 8.42 28.48
C ASP A 495 -3.18 8.75 28.60
N TYR A 496 -2.72 9.79 27.90
CA TYR A 496 -1.29 10.10 27.83
C TYR A 496 -0.79 10.98 28.98
N ASP A 497 -1.66 11.57 29.81
CA ASP A 497 -1.26 12.47 30.90
C ASP A 497 -1.79 12.15 32.31
N GLY A 498 -2.73 11.21 32.42
CA GLY A 498 -3.26 10.66 33.67
C GLY A 498 -4.50 11.38 34.19
N ASP A 499 -5.31 12.01 33.33
CA ASP A 499 -6.56 12.69 33.72
C ASP A 499 -7.79 11.76 33.79
N GLY A 500 -7.66 10.52 33.31
CA GLY A 500 -8.68 9.49 33.25
C GLY A 500 -9.36 9.34 31.89
N LYS A 501 -8.98 10.12 30.87
CA LYS A 501 -9.61 10.08 29.53
C LYS A 501 -8.65 9.64 28.44
N LYS A 502 -9.20 8.92 27.45
CA LYS A 502 -8.47 8.54 26.23
C LYS A 502 -8.27 9.78 25.35
N ASP A 503 -7.02 10.14 25.05
CA ASP A 503 -6.63 11.20 24.11
C ASP A 503 -6.53 10.69 22.66
N ILE A 504 -6.45 11.62 21.69
CA ILE A 504 -6.07 11.32 20.29
C ILE A 504 -4.64 11.79 20.06
N ALA A 505 -3.78 10.95 19.48
CA ALA A 505 -2.40 11.33 19.16
C ALA A 505 -2.01 10.95 17.72
N GLY A 506 -1.13 11.73 17.09
CA GLY A 506 -0.77 11.54 15.68
C GLY A 506 0.53 12.24 15.25
N VAL A 507 1.12 11.75 14.17
CA VAL A 507 2.37 12.28 13.61
C VAL A 507 2.09 13.06 12.32
N ALA A 508 2.39 14.36 12.34
CA ALA A 508 2.32 15.25 11.20
C ALA A 508 3.73 15.52 10.66
N GLY A 509 4.09 14.90 9.54
CA GLY A 509 5.40 15.04 8.90
C GLY A 509 6.55 14.38 9.69
N SER A 510 7.01 15.04 10.74
CA SER A 510 7.99 14.55 11.73
C SER A 510 7.56 14.74 13.18
N ASP A 511 6.39 15.31 13.40
CA ASP A 511 6.07 16.00 14.64
C ASP A 511 4.90 15.29 15.33
N LEU A 512 5.08 14.90 16.59
CA LEU A 512 4.02 14.32 17.41
C LEU A 512 3.15 15.43 17.97
N TRP A 513 1.85 15.29 17.76
CA TRP A 513 0.81 16.09 18.39
C TRP A 513 -0.09 15.19 19.23
N ILE A 514 -0.53 15.69 20.37
CA ILE A 514 -1.59 15.09 21.18
C ILE A 514 -2.74 16.08 21.28
N HIS A 515 -3.93 15.62 20.95
CA HIS A 515 -5.17 16.35 21.07
C HIS A 515 -5.87 15.91 22.35
N ARG A 516 -5.63 16.66 23.44
CA ARG A 516 -6.17 16.33 24.76
C ARG A 516 -7.68 16.19 24.70
N ASN A 517 -8.22 15.15 25.31
CA ASN A 517 -9.64 14.97 25.46
C ASN A 517 -10.22 15.92 26.53
N THR A 518 -10.90 16.99 26.10
CA THR A 518 -11.53 17.98 26.99
C THR A 518 -13.04 17.78 27.11
N SER A 519 -13.56 16.64 26.65
CA SER A 519 -14.98 16.33 26.57
C SER A 519 -15.66 16.22 27.94
N THR A 520 -16.99 16.32 27.91
CA THR A 520 -17.90 16.12 29.06
C THR A 520 -19.13 15.35 28.57
N PRO A 521 -19.82 14.52 29.39
CA PRO A 521 -20.85 13.61 28.90
C PRO A 521 -21.88 14.24 27.96
N GLY A 522 -21.99 13.71 26.74
CA GLY A 522 -22.78 14.23 25.64
C GLY A 522 -22.19 15.39 24.82
N ASN A 523 -20.94 15.79 25.06
CA ASN A 523 -20.28 16.88 24.33
C ASN A 523 -18.77 16.68 24.18
N PHE A 524 -18.36 16.19 23.00
CA PHE A 524 -16.96 16.01 22.65
C PHE A 524 -16.19 17.30 22.38
N SER A 525 -14.95 17.40 22.86
CA SER A 525 -14.00 18.43 22.44
C SER A 525 -12.56 17.96 22.65
N THR A 526 -11.64 18.48 21.82
CA THR A 526 -10.20 18.23 22.01
C THR A 526 -9.37 19.51 21.86
N ALA A 527 -8.18 19.52 22.47
CA ALA A 527 -7.22 20.62 22.38
C ALA A 527 -5.87 20.11 21.85
N GLY A 528 -5.52 20.47 20.62
CA GLY A 528 -4.28 20.07 19.96
C GLY A 528 -3.04 20.75 20.54
N VAL A 529 -2.05 19.94 20.94
CA VAL A 529 -0.78 20.36 21.54
C VAL A 529 0.38 19.71 20.77
N PHE A 530 1.32 20.52 20.30
CA PHE A 530 2.60 20.05 19.78
C PHE A 530 3.46 19.49 20.92
N VAL A 531 4.01 18.29 20.75
CA VAL A 531 4.81 17.63 21.79
C VAL A 531 6.30 17.65 21.45
N SER A 532 6.69 17.13 20.28
CA SER A 532 8.10 17.00 19.88
C SER A 532 8.27 16.64 18.40
N THR A 533 9.48 16.85 17.86
CA THR A 533 9.86 16.41 16.50
C THR A 533 10.68 15.11 16.54
N GLY A 534 10.87 14.47 15.38
CA GLY A 534 11.75 13.31 15.19
C GLY A 534 11.03 11.99 14.91
N TRP A 535 9.70 11.96 14.95
CA TRP A 535 8.87 10.74 14.90
C TRP A 535 8.76 10.09 13.51
N ARG A 536 9.28 10.74 12.46
CA ARG A 536 9.16 10.32 11.04
C ARG A 536 9.73 8.93 10.70
N THR A 537 10.67 8.42 11.50
CA THR A 537 11.28 7.08 11.30
C THR A 537 10.61 5.99 12.12
N VAL A 538 9.67 6.35 13.00
CA VAL A 538 8.90 5.41 13.81
C VAL A 538 7.71 4.92 12.98
N SER A 539 7.33 3.67 13.19
CA SER A 539 6.25 2.98 12.48
C SER A 539 5.49 2.06 13.43
N LYS A 540 4.19 1.84 13.18
CA LYS A 540 3.29 1.00 14.01
C LYS A 540 3.35 1.35 15.50
N PHE A 541 2.54 2.32 15.90
CA PHE A 541 2.46 2.72 17.31
C PHE A 541 1.52 1.82 18.10
N LEU A 542 1.95 1.40 19.29
CA LEU A 542 1.11 0.80 20.34
C LEU A 542 1.10 1.76 21.55
N GLY A 543 0.14 1.60 22.44
CA GLY A 543 -0.01 2.46 23.62
C GLY A 543 -0.77 1.79 24.74
N ALA A 544 -0.19 1.84 25.93
CA ALA A 544 -0.73 1.37 27.21
C ALA A 544 0.18 1.89 28.32
N ASP A 545 -0.29 1.94 29.56
CA ASP A 545 0.59 2.07 30.73
C ASP A 545 1.41 0.78 30.86
N PHE A 546 2.69 0.84 30.48
CA PHE A 546 3.51 -0.35 30.34
C PHE A 546 4.34 -0.61 31.60
N ASP A 547 4.76 0.43 32.32
CA ASP A 547 5.51 0.28 33.57
C ASP A 547 4.65 0.31 34.85
N LYS A 548 3.36 0.71 34.75
CA LYS A 548 2.39 0.95 35.83
C LYS A 548 2.67 2.23 36.65
N ASP A 549 2.96 3.37 35.98
CA ASP A 549 3.02 4.71 36.61
C ASP A 549 1.69 5.49 36.62
N GLY A 550 0.67 5.00 35.90
CA GLY A 550 -0.66 5.61 35.79
C GLY A 550 -0.88 6.42 34.51
N LYS A 551 0.03 6.34 33.52
CA LYS A 551 -0.08 7.03 32.22
C LYS A 551 0.27 6.10 31.07
N SER A 552 -0.30 6.35 29.90
CA SER A 552 -0.03 5.56 28.72
C SER A 552 1.32 5.93 28.10
N ASP A 553 2.16 4.91 27.90
CA ASP A 553 3.41 5.03 27.16
C ASP A 553 3.17 4.93 25.66
N ILE A 554 4.15 5.40 24.86
CA ILE A 554 4.17 5.15 23.42
C ILE A 554 5.19 4.05 23.12
N ILE A 555 4.76 3.02 22.41
CA ILE A 555 5.62 1.97 21.86
C ILE A 555 5.63 2.11 20.34
N GLY A 556 6.75 1.86 19.67
CA GLY A 556 6.82 1.89 18.21
C GLY A 556 8.11 1.34 17.62
N PHE A 557 8.13 1.12 16.30
CA PHE A 557 9.23 0.43 15.62
C PHE A 557 10.08 1.38 14.78
N ASN A 558 11.37 1.47 15.11
CA ASN A 558 12.37 2.14 14.31
C ASN A 558 12.86 1.19 13.19
N GLY A 559 12.71 1.63 11.94
CA GLY A 559 13.07 0.84 10.75
C GLY A 559 12.27 -0.47 10.55
N GLY A 560 11.30 -0.77 11.42
CA GLY A 560 10.56 -2.04 11.42
C GLY A 560 11.28 -3.22 12.08
N ASP A 561 12.40 -2.99 12.78
CA ASP A 561 13.19 -4.05 13.44
C ASP A 561 13.56 -3.76 14.90
N GLU A 562 13.77 -2.50 15.26
CA GLU A 562 14.06 -2.10 16.63
C GLU A 562 12.77 -1.67 17.34
N LEU A 563 12.46 -2.32 18.47
CA LEU A 563 11.35 -1.93 19.33
C LEU A 563 11.79 -0.79 20.26
N LEU A 564 11.13 0.36 20.15
CA LEU A 564 11.35 1.52 21.00
C LEU A 564 10.13 1.77 21.89
N ILE A 565 10.38 2.24 23.11
CA ILE A 565 9.34 2.68 24.05
C ILE A 565 9.72 4.04 24.66
N TRP A 566 8.77 4.95 24.70
CA TRP A 566 8.87 6.30 25.23
C TRP A 566 7.96 6.40 26.45
N ARG A 567 8.53 6.53 27.66
CA ARG A 567 7.69 6.71 28.85
C ARG A 567 6.98 8.04 28.81
N SER A 568 5.69 8.07 29.18
CA SER A 568 5.05 9.35 29.46
C SER A 568 5.81 10.11 30.56
N THR A 569 5.89 11.42 30.38
CA THR A 569 6.28 12.40 31.41
C THR A 569 5.27 13.55 31.48
N SER A 570 4.11 13.35 30.84
CA SER A 570 3.04 14.32 30.71
C SER A 570 2.39 14.64 32.05
N THR A 571 1.66 15.75 32.06
CA THR A 571 0.95 16.32 33.21
C THR A 571 -0.33 17.00 32.73
N ALA A 572 -1.26 17.26 33.65
CA ALA A 572 -2.51 17.97 33.39
C ALA A 572 -2.35 19.37 32.71
N THR A 573 -1.15 19.92 32.56
CA THR A 573 -0.90 21.18 31.81
C THR A 573 0.08 21.07 30.64
N ALA A 574 0.80 19.96 30.47
CA ALA A 574 1.74 19.78 29.36
C ALA A 574 1.99 18.30 29.04
N PHE A 575 1.99 17.95 27.75
CA PHE A 575 2.44 16.64 27.26
C PHE A 575 3.94 16.60 27.07
N GLY A 576 4.54 15.42 27.27
CA GLY A 576 5.96 15.20 27.01
C GLY A 576 6.34 13.75 27.29
N PHE A 577 7.37 13.25 26.60
CA PHE A 577 7.87 11.89 26.78
C PHE A 577 9.36 11.91 27.14
N ALA A 578 9.79 10.90 27.90
CA ALA A 578 11.20 10.63 28.10
C ALA A 578 11.88 10.26 26.76
N PRO A 579 13.21 10.44 26.63
CA PRO A 579 13.97 9.81 25.56
C PRO A 579 13.70 8.30 25.52
N TYR A 580 13.60 7.72 24.33
CA TYR A 580 13.23 6.31 24.19
C TYR A 580 14.22 5.37 24.87
N LYS A 581 13.69 4.27 25.41
CA LYS A 581 14.46 3.06 25.68
C LYS A 581 14.31 2.10 24.49
N SER A 582 15.43 1.54 24.03
CA SER A 582 15.40 0.42 23.08
C SER A 582 15.14 -0.88 23.84
N LEU A 583 14.17 -1.65 23.37
CA LEU A 583 13.85 -3.02 23.82
C LEU A 583 14.49 -4.06 22.89
N GLY A 584 15.50 -3.64 22.10
CA GLY A 584 16.30 -4.51 21.24
C GLY A 584 15.86 -4.54 19.78
N THR A 585 16.72 -5.16 18.97
CA THR A 585 16.55 -5.41 17.53
C THR A 585 16.10 -6.84 17.26
N GLY A 586 15.82 -7.17 15.99
CA GLY A 586 15.34 -8.48 15.57
C GLY A 586 13.81 -8.63 15.56
N TRP A 587 13.04 -7.58 15.89
CA TRP A 587 11.58 -7.64 15.87
C TRP A 587 11.00 -7.72 14.45
N SER A 588 11.81 -7.52 13.41
CA SER A 588 11.42 -7.73 12.01
C SER A 588 11.01 -9.17 11.70
N ILE A 589 11.36 -10.16 12.54
CA ILE A 589 10.90 -11.56 12.41
C ILE A 589 9.38 -11.72 12.54
N PHE A 590 8.72 -10.80 13.25
CA PHE A 590 7.26 -10.72 13.32
C PHE A 590 6.70 -9.92 12.12
N GLY A 591 7.47 -8.99 11.55
CA GLY A 591 7.14 -8.25 10.33
C GLY A 591 5.83 -7.46 10.45
N ASN A 592 4.87 -7.73 9.56
CA ASN A 592 3.51 -7.19 9.67
C ASN A 592 2.60 -8.03 10.60
N LYS A 593 3.06 -9.17 11.10
CA LYS A 593 2.39 -10.01 12.11
C LYS A 593 2.91 -9.78 13.54
N LEU A 594 3.46 -8.61 13.83
CA LEU A 594 3.53 -8.03 15.19
C LEU A 594 2.13 -7.50 15.58
N LEU A 595 1.16 -8.39 15.36
CA LEU A 595 -0.22 -8.29 14.90
C LEU A 595 -0.51 -7.21 13.82
N THR A 596 -1.54 -7.47 13.00
CA THR A 596 -1.64 -6.89 11.65
C THR A 596 -2.55 -5.67 11.58
N SER A 597 -1.98 -4.51 11.22
CA SER A 597 -2.67 -3.57 10.32
C SER A 597 -3.23 -4.34 9.12
N ALA A 598 -4.53 -4.19 8.82
CA ALA A 598 -5.22 -5.04 7.85
C ALA A 598 -4.58 -4.98 6.44
N PRO A 599 -4.62 -6.08 5.66
CA PRO A 599 -4.37 -6.04 4.22
C PRO A 599 -5.39 -5.10 3.53
N THR A 600 -4.99 -4.54 2.39
CA THR A 600 -5.88 -3.79 1.50
C THR A 600 -6.51 -4.73 0.47
N ASP A 601 -7.84 -4.80 0.45
CA ASP A 601 -8.65 -5.47 -0.58
C ASP A 601 -9.19 -4.44 -1.62
#